data_AF-A0A7S2J310-F1
#
_entry.id   AF-A0A7S2J310-F1
#
_cell.length_a   1.000
_cell.length_b   1.000
_cell.length_c   1.000
_cell.angle_alpha   90.00
_cell.angle_beta   90.00
_cell.angle_gamma   90.00
#
_symmetry.space_group_name_H-M   'P 1'
#
loop_
_entity.id
_entity.type
_entity.pdbx_description
1 polymer ?
#
loop_
_entity_poly.entity_id
_entity_poly.type
_entity_poly.pdbx_seq_one_letter_code
_entity_poly.pdbx_strand_id
1 'polypeptide(L)'
;MRACPAPHLVCALLISWPLATLGGLRLHQASAVAAGPARDPITDFCWGNISLLGQTIASERTVKGAIVLKRSSAGAWDWKQHQEEYGDLMAYHRAGIQPEEVQPFLQKKQPVIFLTAGVVGVLQLSEAAGAAIADAGYELLDLAEGNAAGEKIGEDAFHRHCRAGSLGLQNLSPIAHGALENIGTKVESGTPLVIRAYTADALILFNELHRQFPSMEFVGLIHSNC
;
A
#
# COMPACT_ATOMS: atom_id res chain seq x y z
N MET A 1 89.87 10.63 -3.71
CA MET A 1 89.42 11.33 -4.94
C MET A 1 88.13 12.09 -4.63
N ARG A 2 87.93 13.25 -5.27
CA ARG A 2 86.71 14.09 -5.47
C ARG A 2 85.43 13.69 -4.65
N ALA A 3 84.82 14.51 -3.78
CA ALA A 3 84.33 15.91 -3.84
C ALA A 3 82.79 16.02 -4.00
N CYS A 4 82.17 16.89 -3.20
CA CYS A 4 80.75 17.34 -3.19
C CYS A 4 80.40 18.21 -4.43
N PRO A 5 79.20 18.86 -4.61
CA PRO A 5 77.97 18.99 -3.78
C PRO A 5 76.68 18.60 -4.59
N ALA A 6 75.41 19.02 -4.38
CA ALA A 6 74.71 19.97 -3.49
C ALA A 6 73.20 19.59 -3.33
N PRO A 7 72.43 20.17 -2.37
CA PRO A 7 70.99 19.96 -2.24
C PRO A 7 70.11 21.04 -2.92
N HIS A 8 68.91 20.66 -3.36
CA HIS A 8 67.80 21.55 -3.75
C HIS A 8 66.52 21.05 -3.04
N LEU A 9 65.75 21.90 -2.32
CA LEU A 9 64.67 22.75 -2.84
C LEU A 9 63.60 21.96 -3.64
N VAL A 10 62.28 22.10 -3.40
CA VAL A 10 61.53 22.89 -2.40
C VAL A 10 60.07 22.37 -2.31
N CYS A 11 59.25 23.02 -1.48
CA CYS A 11 57.78 23.10 -1.54
C CYS A 11 56.96 22.20 -0.59
N ALA A 12 56.77 22.72 0.63
CA ALA A 12 55.57 22.41 1.40
C ALA A 12 54.35 23.04 0.72
N LEU A 13 53.44 22.22 0.19
CA LEU A 13 52.13 22.67 -0.29
C LEU A 13 51.13 22.62 0.87
N LEU A 14 50.89 23.79 1.46
CA LEU A 14 49.73 24.03 2.32
C LEU A 14 48.47 23.97 1.45
N ILE A 15 47.80 22.82 1.42
CA ILE A 15 46.45 22.71 0.84
C ILE A 15 45.47 23.22 1.88
N SER A 16 45.14 24.50 1.78
CA SER A 16 44.03 25.13 2.49
C SER A 16 42.73 24.41 2.15
N TRP A 17 42.09 23.78 3.13
CA TRP A 17 40.73 23.27 2.97
C TRP A 17 39.77 24.46 2.92
N PRO A 18 39.00 24.68 1.85
CA PRO A 18 37.89 25.60 1.92
C PRO A 18 36.83 25.01 2.85
N LEU A 19 36.39 25.79 3.85
CA LEU A 19 35.12 25.54 4.52
C LEU A 19 34.02 25.66 3.45
N ALA A 20 33.57 24.52 2.93
CA ALA A 20 32.31 24.45 2.21
C ALA A 20 31.20 24.72 3.20
N THR A 21 30.74 25.97 3.22
CA THR A 21 29.57 26.40 3.99
C THR A 21 28.37 25.54 3.66
N LEU A 22 27.50 25.33 4.65
CA LEU A 22 26.21 24.66 4.50
C LEU A 22 25.34 25.41 3.48
N GLY A 23 25.49 25.06 2.21
CA GLY A 23 24.62 25.47 1.12
C GLY A 23 23.27 24.81 1.32
N GLY A 24 22.38 25.46 2.08
CA GLY A 24 21.04 24.96 2.34
C GLY A 24 20.33 24.64 1.02
N LEU A 25 19.83 23.41 0.92
CA LEU A 25 19.00 22.95 -0.20
C LEU A 25 17.81 23.90 -0.37
N ARG A 26 17.93 24.82 -1.34
CA ARG A 26 16.80 25.62 -1.82
C ARG A 26 15.88 24.70 -2.61
N LEU A 27 14.96 24.06 -1.88
CA LEU A 27 13.74 23.49 -2.43
C LEU A 27 13.20 24.46 -3.47
N HIS A 28 13.19 24.02 -4.74
CA HIS A 28 12.58 24.80 -5.79
C HIS A 28 11.09 24.89 -5.48
N GLN A 29 10.60 26.10 -5.20
CA GLN A 29 9.18 26.40 -5.22
C GLN A 29 8.69 26.24 -6.65
N ALA A 30 8.34 25.01 -7.03
CA ALA A 30 7.36 24.81 -8.07
C ALA A 30 6.07 25.47 -7.58
N SER A 31 5.62 26.52 -8.27
CA SER A 31 4.29 27.08 -8.06
C SER A 31 3.23 26.06 -8.50
N ALA A 32 2.96 25.10 -7.63
CA ALA A 32 1.77 24.29 -7.72
C ALA A 32 0.57 25.23 -7.56
N VAL A 33 -0.28 25.29 -8.59
CA VAL A 33 -1.65 25.77 -8.43
C VAL A 33 -2.24 24.98 -7.26
N ALA A 34 -2.78 25.68 -6.27
CA ALA A 34 -3.24 25.06 -5.03
C ALA A 34 -4.41 24.11 -5.30
N ALA A 35 -4.09 22.84 -5.55
CA ALA A 35 -5.00 21.75 -5.26
C ALA A 35 -5.36 21.90 -3.77
N GLY A 36 -6.65 22.00 -3.46
CA GLY A 36 -7.11 21.87 -2.08
C GLY A 36 -6.58 20.56 -1.49
N PRO A 37 -6.42 20.47 -0.15
CA PRO A 37 -5.83 19.30 0.49
C PRO A 37 -6.51 18.04 -0.05
N ALA A 38 -5.71 17.17 -0.67
CA ALA A 38 -6.20 15.93 -1.25
C ALA A 38 -6.84 15.12 -0.12
N ARG A 39 -8.17 15.03 -0.13
CA ARG A 39 -8.90 14.26 0.87
C ARG A 39 -8.45 12.81 0.78
N ASP A 40 -8.26 12.17 1.93
CA ASP A 40 -7.96 10.75 2.00
C ASP A 40 -8.99 9.98 1.13
N PRO A 41 -8.55 9.03 0.27
CA PRO A 41 -9.45 8.28 -0.60
C PRO A 41 -10.55 7.56 0.17
N ILE A 42 -10.21 6.97 1.31
CA ILE A 42 -11.14 6.31 2.21
C ILE A 42 -11.40 7.25 3.38
N THR A 43 -12.62 7.76 3.50
CA THR A 43 -12.98 8.72 4.55
C THR A 43 -13.68 8.08 5.76
N ASP A 44 -14.27 6.89 5.57
CA ASP A 44 -14.94 6.14 6.64
C ASP A 44 -14.99 4.64 6.31
N PHE A 45 -14.97 3.81 7.35
CA PHE A 45 -15.17 2.37 7.25
C PHE A 45 -15.89 1.85 8.50
N CYS A 46 -16.88 1.00 8.27
CA CYS A 46 -17.49 0.12 9.26
C CYS A 46 -17.72 -1.26 8.65
N TRP A 47 -18.02 -2.27 9.46
CA TRP A 47 -18.34 -3.60 8.93
C TRP A 47 -19.50 -3.53 7.92
N GLY A 48 -19.23 -4.02 6.73
CA GLY A 48 -20.13 -3.97 5.58
C GLY A 48 -20.40 -2.61 4.98
N ASN A 49 -19.67 -1.54 5.33
CA ASN A 49 -19.84 -0.22 4.73
C ASN A 49 -18.49 0.50 4.59
N ILE A 50 -18.13 0.88 3.36
CA ILE A 50 -16.93 1.70 3.11
C ILE A 50 -17.29 2.97 2.36
N SER A 51 -16.81 4.12 2.84
CA SER A 51 -16.90 5.39 2.12
C SER A 51 -15.57 5.70 1.44
N LEU A 52 -15.56 5.51 0.13
CA LEU A 52 -14.39 5.55 -0.75
C LEU A 52 -14.65 6.52 -1.91
N LEU A 53 -13.76 7.49 -2.11
CA LEU A 53 -13.82 8.50 -3.17
C LEU A 53 -15.15 9.27 -3.21
N GLY A 54 -15.76 9.50 -2.04
CA GLY A 54 -17.04 10.19 -1.89
C GLY A 54 -18.27 9.32 -2.20
N GLN A 55 -18.09 8.01 -2.43
CA GLN A 55 -19.18 7.05 -2.61
C GLN A 55 -19.21 6.07 -1.43
N THR A 56 -20.39 5.76 -0.90
CA THR A 56 -20.55 4.70 0.10
C THR A 56 -20.94 3.40 -0.60
N ILE A 57 -20.14 2.35 -0.39
CA ILE A 57 -20.37 1.01 -0.92
C ILE A 57 -20.76 0.13 0.27
N ALA A 58 -22.01 -0.31 0.28
CA ALA A 58 -22.53 -1.29 1.23
C ALA A 58 -22.24 -2.72 0.74
N SER A 59 -21.79 -3.59 1.64
CA SER A 59 -21.78 -5.03 1.41
C SER A 59 -23.18 -5.57 1.61
N GLU A 60 -23.73 -6.19 0.56
CA GLU A 60 -25.05 -6.82 0.57
C GLU A 60 -24.93 -8.35 0.47
N ARG A 61 -25.85 -9.02 -0.23
CA ARG A 61 -25.83 -10.48 -0.36
C ARG A 61 -24.63 -10.96 -1.18
N THR A 62 -24.42 -10.41 -2.37
CA THR A 62 -23.33 -10.80 -3.30
C THR A 62 -22.18 -9.80 -3.33
N VAL A 63 -22.45 -8.51 -3.06
CA VAL A 63 -21.40 -7.49 -2.90
C VAL A 63 -20.76 -7.68 -1.52
N LYS A 64 -19.45 -7.98 -1.48
CA LYS A 64 -18.69 -8.16 -0.23
C LYS A 64 -17.56 -7.16 -0.02
N GLY A 65 -17.46 -6.18 -0.92
CA GLY A 65 -16.41 -5.19 -0.87
C GLY A 65 -16.53 -4.11 -1.95
N ALA A 66 -15.50 -3.29 -1.98
CA ALA A 66 -15.25 -2.31 -3.02
C ALA A 66 -14.06 -2.74 -3.88
N ILE A 67 -14.10 -2.39 -5.17
CA ILE A 67 -12.95 -2.36 -6.04
C ILE A 67 -12.49 -0.90 -6.15
N VAL A 68 -11.26 -0.60 -5.78
CA VAL A 68 -10.61 0.66 -6.15
C VAL A 68 -10.03 0.48 -7.55
N LEU A 69 -10.57 1.18 -8.54
CA LEU A 69 -10.14 1.04 -9.94
C LEU A 69 -9.09 2.08 -10.33
N LYS A 70 -9.23 3.33 -9.81
CA LYS A 70 -8.29 4.47 -9.95
C LYS A 70 -8.53 5.47 -8.81
N ARG A 71 -7.68 6.51 -8.68
CA ARG A 71 -7.86 7.62 -7.71
C ARG A 71 -9.18 8.40 -7.85
N SER A 72 -9.94 8.20 -8.92
CA SER A 72 -11.22 8.87 -9.21
C SER A 72 -12.39 7.91 -9.43
N SER A 73 -12.19 6.59 -9.29
CA SER A 73 -13.24 5.59 -9.50
C SER A 73 -13.16 4.41 -8.54
N ALA A 74 -14.27 4.19 -7.84
CA ALA A 74 -14.58 3.00 -7.08
C ALA A 74 -15.75 2.26 -7.74
N GLY A 75 -15.90 0.97 -7.44
CA GLY A 75 -17.05 0.15 -7.82
C GLY A 75 -17.31 -0.95 -6.79
N ALA A 76 -18.45 -1.64 -6.90
CA ALA A 76 -18.73 -2.80 -6.08
C ALA A 76 -17.86 -4.00 -6.50
N TRP A 77 -17.41 -4.79 -5.53
CA TRP A 77 -16.84 -6.11 -5.77
C TRP A 77 -17.96 -7.14 -5.61
N ASP A 78 -18.55 -7.55 -6.73
CA ASP A 78 -19.68 -8.47 -6.78
C ASP A 78 -19.21 -9.92 -6.93
N TRP A 79 -19.49 -10.74 -5.92
CA TRP A 79 -19.14 -12.17 -5.88
C TRP A 79 -20.26 -13.08 -6.38
N LYS A 80 -21.30 -12.54 -7.04
CA LYS A 80 -22.45 -13.35 -7.49
C LYS A 80 -22.04 -14.60 -8.29
N GLN A 81 -21.11 -14.46 -9.24
CA GLN A 81 -20.64 -15.59 -10.04
C GLN A 81 -19.92 -16.64 -9.19
N HIS A 82 -19.05 -16.21 -8.27
CA HIS A 82 -18.40 -17.12 -7.33
C HIS A 82 -19.39 -17.75 -6.33
N GLN A 83 -20.47 -17.06 -5.94
CA GLN A 83 -21.52 -17.68 -5.14
C GLN A 83 -22.24 -18.80 -5.90
N GLU A 84 -22.49 -18.61 -7.20
CA GLU A 84 -23.12 -19.62 -8.07
C GLU A 84 -22.17 -20.81 -8.33
N GLU A 85 -20.86 -20.57 -8.42
CA GLU A 85 -19.82 -21.58 -8.64
C GLU A 85 -19.49 -22.40 -7.37
N TYR A 86 -19.19 -21.72 -6.25
CA TYR A 86 -18.76 -22.36 -5.00
C TYR A 86 -19.93 -22.73 -4.07
N GLY A 87 -21.17 -22.40 -4.45
CA GLY A 87 -22.42 -22.71 -3.73
C GLY A 87 -22.69 -21.83 -2.51
N ASP A 88 -21.65 -21.45 -1.77
CA ASP A 88 -21.73 -20.48 -0.67
C ASP A 88 -20.49 -19.58 -0.58
N LEU A 89 -20.64 -18.41 0.05
CA LEU A 89 -19.56 -17.42 0.12
C LEU A 89 -18.45 -17.78 1.11
N MET A 90 -18.69 -18.63 2.10
CA MET A 90 -17.64 -19.14 3.00
C MET A 90 -16.79 -20.22 2.32
N ALA A 91 -17.35 -20.96 1.36
CA ALA A 91 -16.55 -21.77 0.43
C ALA A 91 -15.63 -20.88 -0.40
N TYR A 92 -16.13 -19.76 -0.93
CA TYR A 92 -15.29 -18.79 -1.64
C TYR A 92 -14.19 -18.17 -0.77
N HIS A 93 -14.49 -17.81 0.49
CA HIS A 93 -13.46 -17.31 1.43
C HIS A 93 -12.26 -18.25 1.55
N ARG A 94 -12.51 -19.57 1.56
CA ARG A 94 -11.47 -20.61 1.63
C ARG A 94 -10.76 -20.85 0.29
N ALA A 95 -11.47 -20.74 -0.83
CA ALA A 95 -10.88 -20.77 -2.17
C ALA A 95 -9.97 -19.56 -2.42
N GLY A 96 -10.31 -18.42 -1.83
CA GLY A 96 -9.57 -17.17 -1.88
C GLY A 96 -9.84 -16.31 -3.10
N ILE A 97 -9.16 -15.17 -3.18
CA ILE A 97 -9.12 -14.29 -4.35
C ILE A 97 -8.57 -15.07 -5.56
N GLN A 98 -9.25 -14.99 -6.71
CA GLN A 98 -8.96 -15.79 -7.90
C GLN A 98 -8.15 -15.02 -8.97
N PRO A 99 -7.45 -15.72 -9.90
CA PRO A 99 -6.61 -15.09 -10.92
C PRO A 99 -7.35 -14.02 -11.74
N GLU A 100 -8.58 -14.30 -12.17
CA GLU A 100 -9.41 -13.41 -12.99
C GLU A 100 -9.77 -12.08 -12.32
N GLU A 101 -9.72 -12.01 -10.98
CA GLU A 101 -9.95 -10.78 -10.23
C GLU A 101 -8.71 -9.88 -10.19
N VAL A 102 -7.51 -10.48 -10.15
CA VAL A 102 -6.23 -9.75 -10.12
C VAL A 102 -5.67 -9.44 -11.51
N GLN A 103 -5.93 -10.31 -12.50
CA GLN A 103 -5.44 -10.19 -13.87
C GLN A 103 -5.70 -8.81 -14.51
N PRO A 104 -6.86 -8.15 -14.33
CA PRO A 104 -7.12 -6.83 -14.90
C PRO A 104 -6.22 -5.71 -14.36
N PHE A 105 -5.67 -5.86 -13.15
CA PHE A 105 -4.70 -4.91 -12.57
C PHE A 105 -3.28 -5.20 -13.10
N LEU A 106 -2.90 -6.48 -13.12
CA LEU A 106 -1.59 -6.94 -13.61
C LEU A 106 -1.40 -6.58 -15.09
N GLN A 107 -2.40 -6.83 -15.94
CA GLN A 107 -2.38 -6.44 -17.37
C GLN A 107 -2.24 -4.92 -17.59
N LYS A 108 -2.80 -4.11 -16.68
CA LYS A 108 -2.69 -2.65 -16.70
C LYS A 108 -1.39 -2.13 -16.09
N LYS A 109 -0.53 -3.01 -15.55
CA LYS A 109 0.73 -2.68 -14.87
C LYS A 109 0.54 -1.63 -13.78
N GLN A 110 -0.50 -1.81 -12.96
CA GLN A 110 -0.77 -0.94 -11.81
C GLN A 110 0.40 -1.00 -10.83
N PRO A 111 0.98 0.12 -10.36
CA PRO A 111 2.23 0.10 -9.62
C PRO A 111 2.08 -0.57 -8.24
N VAL A 112 0.91 -0.40 -7.61
CA VAL A 112 0.58 -1.02 -6.33
C VAL A 112 -0.87 -1.51 -6.35
N ILE A 113 -1.06 -2.77 -5.97
CA ILE A 113 -2.35 -3.45 -5.87
C ILE A 113 -2.55 -3.87 -4.41
N PHE A 114 -3.63 -3.42 -3.78
CA PHE A 114 -4.03 -3.84 -2.44
C PHE A 114 -5.02 -5.01 -2.51
N LEU A 115 -4.79 -6.06 -1.73
CA LEU A 115 -5.69 -7.20 -1.57
C LEU A 115 -6.01 -7.39 -0.08
N THR A 116 -7.26 -7.23 0.33
CA THR A 116 -7.61 -7.44 1.74
C THR A 116 -7.85 -8.92 2.05
N ALA A 117 -7.38 -9.40 3.21
CA ALA A 117 -7.75 -10.69 3.78
C ALA A 117 -9.12 -10.68 4.51
N GLY A 118 -9.88 -9.58 4.43
CA GLY A 118 -11.10 -9.37 5.22
C GLY A 118 -10.83 -8.72 6.58
N VAL A 119 -11.89 -8.44 7.34
CA VAL A 119 -11.79 -7.75 8.64
C VAL A 119 -11.15 -8.66 9.67
N VAL A 120 -11.53 -9.95 9.67
CA VAL A 120 -10.96 -11.00 10.54
C VAL A 120 -10.16 -12.07 9.78
N GLY A 121 -9.55 -11.72 8.64
CA GLY A 121 -8.54 -12.56 7.98
C GLY A 121 -9.03 -13.82 7.26
N VAL A 122 -10.35 -14.04 7.20
CA VAL A 122 -10.96 -15.25 6.64
C VAL A 122 -10.81 -15.41 5.13
N LEU A 123 -10.58 -14.33 4.37
CA LEU A 123 -10.46 -14.37 2.91
C LEU A 123 -9.03 -14.72 2.49
N GLN A 124 -8.86 -15.91 1.91
CA GLN A 124 -7.57 -16.39 1.41
C GLN A 124 -7.16 -15.71 0.09
N LEU A 125 -5.92 -15.94 -0.33
CA LEU A 125 -5.47 -15.73 -1.71
C LEU A 125 -5.29 -17.12 -2.34
N SER A 126 -5.84 -17.38 -3.52
CA SER A 126 -5.65 -18.69 -4.15
C SER A 126 -4.21 -18.87 -4.61
N GLU A 127 -3.69 -20.11 -4.56
CA GLU A 127 -2.34 -20.42 -5.06
C GLU A 127 -2.15 -19.98 -6.52
N ALA A 128 -3.20 -20.12 -7.33
CA ALA A 128 -3.22 -19.70 -8.72
C ALA A 128 -3.13 -18.16 -8.88
N ALA A 129 -3.81 -17.39 -8.01
CA ALA A 129 -3.69 -15.93 -8.02
C ALA A 129 -2.31 -15.48 -7.55
N GLY A 130 -1.74 -16.14 -6.53
CA GLY A 130 -0.36 -15.93 -6.10
C GLY A 130 0.66 -16.20 -7.21
N ALA A 131 0.48 -17.30 -7.96
CA ALA A 131 1.30 -17.61 -9.12
C ALA A 131 1.16 -16.55 -10.24
N ALA A 132 -0.07 -16.12 -10.57
CA ALA A 132 -0.30 -15.07 -11.57
C ALA A 132 0.35 -13.73 -11.20
N ILE A 133 0.37 -13.37 -9.91
CA ILE A 133 1.07 -12.19 -9.37
C ILE A 133 2.59 -12.33 -9.58
N ALA A 134 3.17 -13.47 -9.23
CA ALA A 134 4.60 -13.74 -9.38
C ALA A 134 5.03 -13.77 -10.86
N ASP A 135 4.26 -14.43 -11.73
CA ASP A 135 4.50 -14.51 -13.19
C ASP A 135 4.40 -13.13 -13.86
N ALA A 136 3.59 -12.22 -13.33
CA ALA A 136 3.52 -10.83 -13.77
C ALA A 136 4.72 -9.98 -13.29
N GLY A 137 5.62 -10.54 -12.49
CA GLY A 137 6.82 -9.87 -11.97
C GLY A 137 6.57 -8.95 -10.77
N TYR A 138 5.45 -9.13 -10.06
CA TYR A 138 5.12 -8.37 -8.86
C TYR A 138 5.71 -9.01 -7.60
N GLU A 139 6.11 -8.18 -6.65
CA GLU A 139 6.44 -8.65 -5.30
C GLU A 139 5.18 -8.68 -4.43
N LEU A 140 4.82 -9.86 -3.92
CA LEU A 140 3.74 -10.02 -2.95
C LEU A 140 4.27 -9.79 -1.53
N LEU A 141 3.80 -8.73 -0.88
CA LEU A 141 3.99 -8.47 0.54
C LEU A 141 2.72 -8.92 1.29
N ASP A 142 2.74 -10.14 1.82
CA ASP A 142 1.66 -10.61 2.69
C ASP A 142 1.91 -10.22 4.15
N LEU A 143 1.14 -9.24 4.61
CA LEU A 143 1.12 -8.71 5.97
C LEU A 143 -0.06 -9.28 6.78
N ALA A 144 -0.89 -10.17 6.21
CA ALA A 144 -1.95 -10.87 6.91
C ALA A 144 -1.45 -12.19 7.50
N GLU A 145 -0.54 -12.89 6.81
CA GLU A 145 0.05 -14.14 7.31
C GLU A 145 0.74 -13.92 8.68
N GLY A 146 0.35 -14.73 9.67
CA GLY A 146 0.87 -14.66 11.04
C GLY A 146 0.47 -13.42 11.86
N ASN A 147 -0.31 -12.48 11.31
CA ASN A 147 -0.58 -11.18 11.92
C ASN A 147 -1.85 -11.15 12.80
N ALA A 148 -1.83 -11.89 13.92
CA ALA A 148 -2.92 -11.90 14.89
C ALA A 148 -3.23 -10.52 15.53
N ALA A 149 -2.29 -9.56 15.45
CA ALA A 149 -2.53 -8.19 15.90
C ALA A 149 -3.44 -7.42 14.92
N GLY A 150 -3.24 -7.59 13.60
CA GLY A 150 -4.10 -7.03 12.55
C GLY A 150 -5.53 -7.58 12.63
N GLU A 151 -5.69 -8.89 12.88
CA GLU A 151 -6.99 -9.52 13.11
C GLU A 151 -7.75 -8.86 14.27
N LYS A 152 -7.11 -8.74 15.43
CA LYS A 152 -7.71 -8.14 16.62
C LYS A 152 -8.10 -6.67 16.40
N ILE A 153 -7.26 -5.90 15.72
CA ILE A 153 -7.56 -4.51 15.37
C ILE A 153 -8.79 -4.44 14.44
N GLY A 154 -8.86 -5.33 13.44
CA GLY A 154 -10.02 -5.47 12.57
C GLY A 154 -11.30 -5.72 13.37
N GLU A 155 -11.29 -6.72 14.27
CA GLU A 155 -12.44 -7.03 15.10
C GLU A 155 -12.84 -5.87 16.03
N ASP A 156 -11.90 -5.36 16.83
CA ASP A 156 -12.20 -4.35 17.85
C ASP A 156 -12.48 -2.96 17.25
N ALA A 157 -11.61 -2.43 16.39
CA ALA A 157 -11.72 -1.04 15.94
C ALA A 157 -12.63 -0.85 14.72
N PHE A 158 -12.68 -1.84 13.80
CA PHE A 158 -13.36 -1.71 12.51
C PHE A 158 -14.68 -2.49 12.40
N HIS A 159 -14.83 -3.58 13.15
CA HIS A 159 -16.12 -4.27 13.29
C HIS A 159 -16.93 -3.71 14.47
N ARG A 160 -16.43 -3.78 15.71
CA ARG A 160 -17.25 -3.46 16.89
C ARG A 160 -17.48 -1.97 17.14
N HIS A 161 -16.47 -1.12 16.89
CA HIS A 161 -16.49 0.27 17.37
C HIS A 161 -16.72 1.36 16.32
N CYS A 162 -16.49 1.09 15.02
CA CYS A 162 -16.73 1.95 13.84
C CYS A 162 -16.74 3.48 14.11
N ARG A 163 -15.57 4.12 14.07
CA ARG A 163 -15.43 5.58 14.27
C ARG A 163 -14.47 6.16 13.25
N ALA A 164 -14.68 7.42 12.84
CA ALA A 164 -13.80 8.13 11.89
C ALA A 164 -12.30 8.12 12.25
N GLY A 165 -11.94 7.95 13.54
CA GLY A 165 -10.55 7.80 13.99
C GLY A 165 -9.93 6.41 13.79
N SER A 166 -10.66 5.42 13.23
CA SER A 166 -10.15 4.07 12.96
C SER A 166 -9.07 4.08 11.87
N LEU A 167 -9.22 4.91 10.84
CA LEU A 167 -8.34 4.98 9.66
C LEU A 167 -7.00 5.72 9.90
N GLY A 168 -6.63 6.01 11.15
CA GLY A 168 -5.35 6.65 11.51
C GLY A 168 -4.22 5.64 11.75
N LEU A 169 -2.97 6.07 11.49
CA LEU A 169 -1.74 5.27 11.65
C LEU A 169 -1.60 4.61 13.02
N GLN A 170 -2.17 5.18 14.08
CA GLN A 170 -2.14 4.59 15.43
C GLN A 170 -2.86 3.24 15.54
N ASN A 171 -3.68 2.87 14.55
CA ASN A 171 -4.38 1.59 14.47
C ASN A 171 -3.79 0.66 13.41
N LEU A 172 -2.59 0.91 12.87
CA LEU A 172 -1.85 -0.12 12.13
C LEU A 172 -1.36 -1.21 13.09
N SER A 173 -1.41 -2.46 12.66
CA SER A 173 -0.72 -3.55 13.35
C SER A 173 0.81 -3.31 13.39
N PRO A 174 1.53 -3.90 14.36
CA PRO A 174 3.00 -3.77 14.42
C PRO A 174 3.72 -4.24 13.15
N ILE A 175 3.16 -5.24 12.46
CA ILE A 175 3.72 -5.77 11.21
C ILE A 175 3.52 -4.76 10.07
N ALA A 176 2.31 -4.20 9.93
CA ALA A 176 2.05 -3.16 8.93
C ALA A 176 2.82 -1.86 9.20
N HIS A 177 3.00 -1.48 10.47
CA HIS A 177 3.90 -0.38 10.88
C HIS A 177 5.34 -0.63 10.43
N GLY A 178 5.90 -1.80 10.77
CA GLY A 178 7.28 -2.16 10.40
C GLY A 178 7.49 -2.27 8.88
N ALA A 179 6.43 -2.59 8.12
CA ALA A 179 6.48 -2.66 6.66
C ALA A 179 6.41 -1.29 5.96
N LEU A 180 5.88 -0.24 6.61
CA LEU A 180 5.52 1.03 5.94
C LEU A 180 6.70 1.72 5.23
N GLU A 181 7.87 1.81 5.87
CA GLU A 181 9.08 2.42 5.27
C GLU A 181 9.61 1.61 4.08
N ASN A 182 9.57 0.28 4.19
CA ASN A 182 9.97 -0.64 3.12
C ASN A 182 9.01 -0.55 1.92
N ILE A 183 7.70 -0.44 2.17
CA ILE A 183 6.69 -0.22 1.13
C ILE A 183 6.94 1.14 0.45
N GLY A 184 7.11 2.22 1.21
CA GLY A 184 7.41 3.55 0.66
C GLY A 184 8.65 3.54 -0.23
N THR A 185 9.74 2.93 0.23
CA THR A 185 10.99 2.77 -0.53
C THR A 185 10.78 2.01 -1.84
N LYS A 186 10.04 0.90 -1.81
CA LYS A 186 9.73 0.09 -3.01
C LYS A 186 8.84 0.84 -4.00
N VAL A 187 7.89 1.62 -3.50
CA VAL A 187 7.02 2.49 -4.31
C VAL A 187 7.83 3.60 -4.98
N GLU A 188 8.75 4.24 -4.27
CA GLU A 188 9.66 5.26 -4.83
C GLU A 188 10.60 4.69 -5.90
N SER A 189 11.11 3.46 -5.70
CA SER A 189 11.96 2.78 -6.70
C SER A 189 11.19 2.26 -7.93
N GLY A 190 9.86 2.37 -7.95
CA GLY A 190 9.02 1.85 -9.03
C GLY A 190 8.91 0.31 -9.05
N THR A 191 9.16 -0.35 -7.92
CA THR A 191 8.96 -1.80 -7.78
C THR A 191 7.46 -2.09 -7.80
N PRO A 192 6.97 -2.99 -8.68
CA PRO A 192 5.55 -3.35 -8.73
C PRO A 192 5.17 -4.22 -7.53
N LEU A 193 4.19 -3.77 -6.73
CA LEU A 193 3.80 -4.41 -5.47
C LEU A 193 2.37 -4.94 -5.49
N VAL A 194 2.18 -6.11 -4.88
CA VAL A 194 0.89 -6.52 -4.33
C VAL A 194 1.01 -6.53 -2.81
N ILE A 195 0.16 -5.79 -2.12
CA ILE A 195 0.12 -5.74 -0.65
C ILE A 195 -1.12 -6.49 -0.20
N ARG A 196 -0.93 -7.67 0.43
CA ARG A 196 -2.02 -8.39 1.09
C ARG A 196 -2.00 -8.08 2.59
N ALA A 197 -3.13 -7.68 3.17
CA ALA A 197 -3.22 -7.34 4.59
C ALA A 197 -4.65 -7.50 5.13
N TYR A 198 -4.84 -7.51 6.45
CA TYR A 198 -6.17 -7.34 7.06
C TYR A 198 -6.81 -6.05 6.57
N THR A 199 -8.14 -6.01 6.44
CA THR A 199 -8.85 -4.83 5.90
C THR A 199 -8.49 -3.54 6.64
N ALA A 200 -8.36 -3.58 7.96
CA ALA A 200 -7.91 -2.44 8.77
C ALA A 200 -6.56 -1.86 8.29
N ASP A 201 -5.52 -2.71 8.28
CA ASP A 201 -4.17 -2.32 7.86
C ASP A 201 -4.13 -1.85 6.41
N ALA A 202 -4.80 -2.59 5.51
CA ALA A 202 -4.84 -2.25 4.09
C ALA A 202 -5.42 -0.85 3.84
N LEU A 203 -6.50 -0.47 4.53
CA LEU A 203 -7.14 0.84 4.36
C LEU A 203 -6.26 1.99 4.88
N ILE A 204 -5.60 1.80 6.03
CA ILE A 204 -4.71 2.81 6.61
C ILE A 204 -3.46 2.98 5.73
N LEU A 205 -2.85 1.88 5.29
CA LEU A 205 -1.73 1.90 4.34
C LEU A 205 -2.15 2.56 3.01
N PHE A 206 -3.34 2.26 2.49
CA PHE A 206 -3.86 2.86 1.26
C PHE A 206 -3.94 4.39 1.36
N ASN A 207 -4.53 4.93 2.44
CA ASN A 207 -4.61 6.37 2.69
C ASN A 207 -3.21 6.98 2.88
N GLU A 208 -2.33 6.32 3.63
CA GLU A 208 -0.96 6.79 3.88
C GLU A 208 -0.15 6.91 2.59
N LEU A 209 -0.10 5.86 1.77
CA LEU A 209 0.61 5.91 0.48
C LEU A 209 -0.03 6.94 -0.48
N HIS A 210 -1.34 7.13 -0.44
CA HIS A 210 -2.00 8.18 -1.21
C HIS A 210 -1.61 9.61 -0.80
N ARG A 211 -1.31 9.83 0.50
CA ARG A 211 -0.79 11.09 1.04
C ARG A 211 0.68 11.29 0.70
N GLN A 212 1.50 10.24 0.78
CA GLN A 212 2.93 10.29 0.43
C GLN A 212 3.18 10.44 -1.08
N PHE A 213 2.38 9.76 -1.90
CA PHE A 213 2.53 9.70 -3.36
C PHE A 213 1.32 10.31 -4.08
N PRO A 214 1.15 11.66 -4.05
CA PRO A 214 -0.05 12.35 -4.54
C PRO A 214 -0.27 12.28 -6.05
N SER A 215 0.68 11.75 -6.83
CA SER A 215 0.58 11.54 -8.28
C SER A 215 0.35 10.09 -8.71
N MET A 216 0.46 9.11 -7.79
CA MET A 216 0.42 7.68 -8.14
C MET A 216 -0.99 7.09 -8.05
N GLU A 217 -1.37 6.25 -9.01
CA GLU A 217 -2.60 5.44 -8.92
C GLU A 217 -2.34 4.19 -8.06
N PHE A 218 -3.16 4.01 -7.03
CA PHE A 218 -3.24 2.77 -6.25
C PHE A 218 -4.61 2.13 -6.54
N VAL A 219 -4.63 0.80 -6.66
CA VAL A 219 -5.84 0.02 -6.94
C VAL A 219 -5.99 -1.08 -5.89
N GLY A 220 -7.15 -1.74 -5.84
CA GLY A 220 -7.27 -2.92 -4.98
C GLY A 220 -8.66 -3.51 -4.86
N LEU A 221 -8.68 -4.69 -4.26
CA LEU A 221 -9.87 -5.45 -3.87
C LEU A 221 -10.02 -5.33 -2.34
N ILE A 222 -11.04 -4.60 -1.90
CA ILE A 222 -11.28 -4.23 -0.51
C ILE A 222 -12.54 -4.93 -0.01
N HIS A 223 -12.36 -6.07 0.63
CA HIS A 223 -13.38 -6.82 1.34
C HIS A 223 -13.82 -6.05 2.58
N SER A 224 -15.09 -5.63 2.64
CA SER A 224 -15.65 -4.87 3.76
C SER A 224 -16.50 -5.70 4.72
N ASN A 225 -16.81 -6.97 4.40
CA ASN A 225 -17.64 -7.82 5.25
C ASN A 225 -17.32 -9.33 5.18
N CYS A 226 -16.50 -9.81 6.12
CA CYS A 226 -16.76 -10.96 7.01
C CYS A 226 -15.84 -10.86 8.22
#